data_AF-A0A6A6JX61-F1
#
_entry.id   AF-A0A6A6JX61-F1
#
_cell.length_a   1.000
_cell.length_b   1.000
_cell.length_c   1.000
_cell.angle_alpha   90.00
_cell.angle_beta   90.00
_cell.angle_gamma   90.00
#
_symmetry.space_group_name_H-M   'P 1'
#
loop_
_entity.id
_entity.type
_entity.pdbx_description
1 polymer ?
#
loop_
_entity_poly.entity_id
_entity_poly.type
_entity_poly.pdbx_seq_one_letter_code
_entity_poly.pdbx_strand_id
1 'polypeptide(L)'
;MQRHHSEDEEPLEDTTTAIPLRSKRTERLQRKRAIRDMRLREQANLAQLPTELILAVLEDLRPSEVFNFSFVNRRFHKLVQTNGNALGDEIIRRRYNILTRCFPLPVLLSTIEPSVRPLLTDPLRLLRLGLGIHHNQYQHVHYPDPELVCTCLTCVLTWNNLGLVLDFAHWQNHLDNGSPIPSLPEGRKVDWNEELIARHARLVRKALGESLWYARILEIHLSSIVRSIRRHRENKGNKRKHVDMTEEDAASGTDHFLSKEGPVTLEFPFNRDEYYMLEAYVPNRWWKRSDQRWYYTLTGQHEADLAMVVRWAHL
;
A
#
# COMPACT_ATOMS: atom_id res chain seq x y z
N MET A 1 -12.45 31.87 -84.87
CA MET A 1 -11.69 31.72 -83.60
C MET A 1 -10.94 33.02 -83.36
N GLN A 2 -11.36 33.80 -82.36
CA GLN A 2 -10.52 34.79 -81.68
C GLN A 2 -11.19 35.07 -80.33
N ARG A 3 -10.59 34.54 -79.26
CA ARG A 3 -10.94 34.85 -77.88
C ARG A 3 -10.25 36.16 -77.54
N HIS A 4 -11.02 37.19 -77.20
CA HIS A 4 -10.50 38.33 -76.46
C HIS A 4 -10.90 38.16 -75.00
N HIS A 5 -9.88 37.92 -74.18
CA HIS A 5 -9.93 38.13 -72.74
C HIS A 5 -10.07 39.64 -72.49
N SER A 6 -11.15 40.04 -71.82
CA SER A 6 -11.19 41.30 -71.08
C SER A 6 -11.02 40.95 -69.61
N GLU A 7 -9.77 41.03 -69.17
CA GLU A 7 -9.38 41.15 -67.76
C GLU A 7 -9.80 42.55 -67.31
N ASP A 8 -10.84 42.66 -66.49
CA ASP A 8 -11.15 43.82 -65.64
C ASP A 8 -12.32 43.41 -64.72
N GLU A 9 -12.09 42.45 -63.82
CA GLU A 9 -12.89 42.30 -62.61
C GLU A 9 -12.24 43.18 -61.54
N GLU A 10 -12.77 44.39 -61.34
CA GLU A 10 -12.40 45.22 -60.20
C GLU A 10 -12.64 44.44 -58.89
N PRO A 11 -11.72 44.51 -57.90
CA PRO A 11 -11.92 43.82 -56.63
C PRO A 11 -13.12 44.41 -55.89
N LEU A 12 -14.07 43.57 -55.48
CA LEU A 12 -15.17 44.00 -54.61
C LEU A 12 -14.58 44.50 -53.28
N GLU A 13 -14.56 45.82 -53.08
CA GLU A 13 -14.22 46.43 -51.80
C GLU A 13 -15.38 46.25 -50.81
N ASP A 14 -15.18 45.37 -49.82
CA ASP A 14 -16.10 45.22 -48.70
C ASP A 14 -16.03 46.46 -47.80
N THR A 15 -16.98 47.37 -48.00
CA THR A 15 -17.15 48.62 -47.23
C THR A 15 -17.94 48.41 -45.94
N THR A 16 -18.23 47.17 -45.53
CA THR A 16 -18.97 46.93 -44.30
C THR A 16 -18.15 47.33 -43.07
N THR A 17 -18.65 48.32 -42.35
CA THR A 17 -18.09 48.70 -41.05
C THR A 17 -18.28 47.55 -40.06
N ALA A 18 -17.19 47.13 -39.41
CA ALA A 18 -17.22 46.05 -38.43
C ALA A 18 -18.20 46.38 -37.30
N ILE A 19 -19.34 45.68 -37.27
CA ILE A 19 -20.36 45.87 -36.23
C ILE A 19 -19.73 45.44 -34.90
N PRO A 20 -19.63 46.34 -33.89
CA PRO A 20 -19.14 45.95 -32.58
C PRO A 20 -20.12 44.93 -32.00
N LEU A 21 -19.66 43.69 -31.83
CA LEU A 21 -20.39 42.56 -31.24
C LEU A 21 -20.63 42.77 -29.73
N ARG A 22 -21.31 43.86 -29.35
CA ARG A 22 -21.80 44.13 -27.99
C ARG A 22 -23.30 43.83 -27.94
N SER A 23 -23.62 42.54 -28.03
CA SER A 23 -24.98 42.08 -27.78
C SER A 23 -25.34 42.28 -26.31
N LYS A 24 -26.46 42.97 -26.02
CA LYS A 24 -27.01 43.04 -24.65
C LYS A 24 -27.22 41.66 -24.02
N ARG A 25 -27.38 40.61 -24.84
CA ARG A 25 -27.49 39.21 -24.39
C ARG A 25 -26.15 38.66 -23.89
N THR A 26 -25.04 38.94 -24.57
CA THR A 26 -23.71 38.50 -24.12
C THR A 26 -23.28 39.24 -22.86
N GLU A 27 -23.60 40.53 -22.74
CA GLU A 27 -23.31 41.32 -21.53
C GLU A 27 -24.11 40.83 -20.31
N ARG A 28 -25.39 40.48 -20.48
CA ARG A 28 -26.22 39.87 -19.43
C ARG A 28 -25.71 38.48 -19.02
N LEU A 29 -25.24 37.67 -19.96
CA LEU A 29 -24.62 36.36 -19.69
C LEU A 29 -23.30 36.51 -18.93
N GLN A 30 -22.46 37.48 -19.30
CA GLN A 30 -21.22 37.79 -18.59
C GLN A 30 -21.49 38.31 -17.17
N ARG A 31 -22.44 39.22 -16.97
CA ARG A 31 -22.85 39.67 -15.64
C ARG A 31 -23.40 38.53 -14.78
N LYS A 32 -24.23 37.65 -15.34
CA LYS A 32 -24.73 36.44 -14.64
C LYS A 32 -23.59 35.48 -14.27
N ARG A 33 -22.60 35.28 -15.14
CA ARG A 33 -21.40 34.48 -14.83
C ARG A 33 -20.57 35.13 -13.73
N ALA A 34 -20.31 36.44 -13.81
CA ALA A 34 -19.54 37.17 -12.79
C ALA A 34 -20.20 37.09 -11.40
N ILE A 35 -21.53 37.25 -11.33
CA ILE A 35 -22.28 37.09 -10.06
C ILE A 35 -22.20 35.66 -9.54
N ARG A 36 -22.29 34.65 -10.43
CA ARG A 36 -22.15 33.24 -10.06
C ARG A 36 -20.73 32.93 -9.55
N ASP A 37 -19.72 33.45 -10.23
CA ASP A 37 -18.31 33.24 -9.88
C ASP A 37 -17.96 33.96 -8.56
N MET A 38 -18.53 35.13 -8.29
CA MET A 38 -18.44 35.77 -6.97
C MET A 38 -19.03 34.88 -5.87
N ARG A 39 -20.26 34.38 -6.05
CA ARG A 39 -20.90 33.48 -5.07
C ARG A 39 -20.11 32.20 -4.84
N LEU A 40 -19.49 31.65 -5.90
CA LEU A 40 -18.63 30.46 -5.78
C LEU A 40 -17.31 30.75 -5.07
N ARG A 41 -16.79 31.98 -5.14
CA ARG A 41 -15.59 32.40 -4.39
C ARG A 41 -15.89 32.66 -2.92
N GLU A 42 -17.10 33.14 -2.61
CA GLU A 42 -17.59 33.35 -1.24
C GLU A 42 -17.85 32.04 -0.49
N GLN A 43 -18.07 30.94 -1.21
CA GLN A 43 -18.15 29.61 -0.60
C GLN A 43 -16.77 29.14 -0.16
N ALA A 44 -16.62 28.98 1.17
CA ALA A 44 -15.44 28.38 1.76
C ALA A 44 -15.21 26.99 1.14
N ASN A 45 -14.04 26.79 0.53
CA ASN A 45 -13.64 25.51 -0.03
C ASN A 45 -12.42 24.96 0.71
N LEU A 46 -12.22 23.65 0.64
CA LEU A 46 -11.09 22.98 1.29
C LEU A 46 -9.73 23.54 0.81
N ALA A 47 -9.67 24.06 -0.42
CA ALA A 47 -8.47 24.68 -0.96
C ALA A 47 -8.17 26.07 -0.36
N GLN A 48 -9.09 26.68 0.40
CA GLN A 48 -8.85 27.92 1.11
C GLN A 48 -8.36 27.69 2.54
N LEU A 49 -8.38 26.44 3.04
CA LEU A 49 -7.87 26.13 4.37
C LEU A 49 -6.34 26.21 4.42
N PRO A 50 -5.79 26.65 5.58
CA PRO A 50 -4.39 26.45 5.94
C PRO A 50 -3.97 24.99 5.79
N THR A 51 -2.71 24.79 5.41
CA THR A 51 -2.14 23.46 5.17
C THR A 51 -2.23 22.58 6.41
N GLU A 52 -2.04 23.16 7.59
CA GLU A 52 -2.04 22.50 8.89
C GLU A 52 -3.42 21.90 9.20
N LEU A 53 -4.50 22.62 8.89
CA LEU A 53 -5.86 22.11 9.09
C LEU A 53 -6.19 20.99 8.10
N ILE A 54 -5.71 21.08 6.86
CA ILE A 54 -5.87 20.00 5.89
C ILE A 54 -5.14 18.76 6.38
N LEU A 55 -3.88 18.89 6.83
CA LEU A 55 -3.10 17.77 7.36
C LEU A 55 -3.78 17.12 8.57
N ALA A 56 -4.27 17.91 9.53
CA ALA A 56 -4.99 17.40 10.70
C ALA A 56 -6.22 16.56 10.30
N VAL A 57 -6.98 17.00 9.28
CA VAL A 57 -8.11 16.20 8.76
C VAL A 57 -7.63 14.92 8.09
N LEU A 58 -6.52 14.96 7.34
CA LEU A 58 -5.97 13.79 6.65
C LEU A 58 -5.44 12.73 7.62
N GLU A 59 -4.95 13.10 8.81
CA GLU A 59 -4.53 12.17 9.87
C GLU A 59 -5.67 11.27 10.37
N ASP A 60 -6.92 11.75 10.28
CA ASP A 60 -8.10 10.99 10.67
C ASP A 60 -8.62 10.07 9.55
N LEU A 61 -8.10 10.18 8.34
CA LEU A 61 -8.53 9.36 7.20
C LEU A 61 -7.76 8.03 7.13
N ARG A 62 -8.28 7.10 6.33
CA ARG A 62 -7.53 5.89 5.96
C ARG A 62 -6.47 6.23 4.89
N PRO A 63 -5.35 5.48 4.83
CA PRO A 63 -4.32 5.73 3.82
C PRO A 63 -4.85 5.76 2.38
N SER A 64 -5.78 4.89 2.01
CA SER A 64 -6.46 4.91 0.70
C SER A 64 -7.16 6.23 0.40
N GLU A 65 -7.83 6.81 1.39
CA GLU A 65 -8.54 8.07 1.27
C GLU A 65 -7.57 9.25 1.15
N VAL A 66 -6.45 9.20 1.86
CA VAL A 66 -5.35 10.18 1.71
C VAL A 66 -4.75 10.12 0.30
N PHE A 67 -4.51 8.92 -0.24
CA PHE A 67 -4.07 8.78 -1.64
C PHE A 67 -5.14 9.28 -2.62
N ASN A 68 -6.41 8.97 -2.41
CA ASN A 68 -7.51 9.45 -3.24
C ASN A 68 -7.61 10.99 -3.23
N PHE A 69 -7.44 11.60 -2.05
CA PHE A 69 -7.35 13.05 -1.90
C PHE A 69 -6.21 13.65 -2.72
N SER A 70 -5.06 12.97 -2.77
CA SER A 70 -3.90 13.41 -3.56
C SER A 70 -4.18 13.49 -5.07
N PHE A 71 -5.15 12.73 -5.59
CA PHE A 71 -5.50 12.72 -7.02
C PHE A 71 -6.44 13.85 -7.43
N VAL A 72 -7.03 14.60 -6.48
CA VAL A 72 -8.02 15.64 -6.78
C VAL A 72 -7.41 16.82 -7.54
N ASN A 73 -6.22 17.29 -7.15
CA ASN A 73 -5.50 18.35 -7.85
C ASN A 73 -4.00 18.35 -7.51
N ARG A 74 -3.21 19.12 -8.28
CA ARG A 74 -1.76 19.21 -8.11
C ARG A 74 -1.30 19.74 -6.74
N ARG A 75 -2.05 20.66 -6.12
CA ARG A 75 -1.72 21.18 -4.78
C ARG A 75 -1.83 20.08 -3.74
N PHE A 76 -2.93 19.33 -3.75
CA PHE A 76 -3.17 18.23 -2.83
C PHE A 76 -2.20 17.08 -3.06
N HIS A 77 -1.88 16.77 -4.32
CA HIS A 77 -0.82 15.83 -4.66
C HIS A 77 0.51 16.20 -3.99
N LYS A 78 0.97 17.45 -4.19
CA LYS A 78 2.22 17.95 -3.59
C LYS A 78 2.17 17.94 -2.06
N LEU A 79 1.03 18.31 -1.47
CA LEU A 79 0.82 18.33 -0.02
C LEU A 79 0.98 16.93 0.58
N VAL A 80 0.31 15.91 0.01
CA VAL A 80 0.43 14.52 0.48
C VAL A 80 1.84 13.99 0.25
N GLN A 81 2.44 14.25 -0.92
CA GLN A 81 3.80 13.80 -1.23
C GLN A 81 4.84 14.39 -0.27
N THR A 82 4.72 15.67 0.09
CA THR A 82 5.67 16.35 0.98
C THR A 82 5.55 15.87 2.43
N ASN A 83 4.33 15.55 2.87
CA ASN A 83 4.02 15.20 4.26
C ASN A 83 3.75 13.70 4.47
N GLY A 84 4.08 12.86 3.48
CA GLY A 84 3.73 11.44 3.50
C GLY A 84 4.25 10.70 4.73
N ASN A 85 5.46 11.01 5.19
CA ASN A 85 6.01 10.37 6.39
C ASN A 85 5.26 10.78 7.65
N ALA A 86 5.10 12.09 7.90
CA ALA A 86 4.37 12.58 9.06
C ALA A 86 2.92 12.08 9.11
N LEU A 87 2.22 12.11 7.96
CA LEU A 87 0.86 11.57 7.86
C LEU A 87 0.83 10.06 8.10
N GLY A 88 1.75 9.32 7.48
CA GLY A 88 1.85 7.88 7.61
C GLY A 88 2.09 7.45 9.06
N ASP A 89 3.07 8.07 9.73
CA ASP A 89 3.43 7.78 11.11
C ASP A 89 2.24 8.03 12.06
N GLU A 90 1.53 9.14 11.87
CA GLU A 90 0.39 9.49 12.70
C GLU A 90 -0.81 8.57 12.48
N ILE A 91 -1.12 8.23 11.22
CA ILE A 91 -2.17 7.27 10.88
C ILE A 91 -1.84 5.89 11.47
N ILE A 92 -0.59 5.45 11.34
CA ILE A 92 -0.10 4.19 11.92
C ILE A 92 -0.31 4.19 13.43
N ARG A 93 0.11 5.25 14.12
CA ARG A 93 -0.01 5.40 15.57
C ARG A 93 -1.47 5.41 16.04
N ARG A 94 -2.40 5.93 15.23
CA ARG A 94 -3.84 5.95 15.57
C ARG A 94 -4.53 4.62 15.26
N ARG A 95 -4.17 3.94 14.17
CA ARG A 95 -4.99 2.85 13.59
C ARG A 95 -4.34 1.46 13.60
N TYR A 96 -3.01 1.37 13.56
CA TYR A 96 -2.28 0.14 13.22
C TYR A 96 -1.19 -0.24 14.24
N ASN A 97 -1.45 0.04 15.53
CA ASN A 97 -0.47 -0.16 16.61
C ASN A 97 -0.07 -1.63 16.83
N ILE A 98 -0.93 -2.58 16.48
CA ILE A 98 -0.68 -4.01 16.66
C ILE A 98 -0.02 -4.57 15.41
N LEU A 99 -0.56 -4.27 14.24
CA LEU A 99 -0.07 -4.77 12.96
C LEU A 99 1.36 -4.29 12.68
N THR A 100 1.71 -3.06 13.05
CA THR A 100 3.11 -2.59 12.93
C THR A 100 4.13 -3.45 13.67
N ARG A 101 3.75 -3.99 14.83
CA ARG A 101 4.63 -4.85 15.63
C ARG A 101 4.72 -6.27 15.06
N CYS A 102 3.68 -6.72 14.36
CA CYS A 102 3.66 -8.02 13.68
C CYS A 102 4.38 -7.98 12.32
N PHE A 103 4.35 -6.82 11.65
CA PHE A 103 4.86 -6.62 10.30
C PHE A 103 5.87 -5.47 10.23
N PRO A 104 6.97 -5.50 10.99
CA PRO A 104 7.96 -4.44 10.90
C PRO A 104 8.58 -4.38 9.50
N LEU A 105 9.03 -3.20 9.09
CA LEU A 105 9.73 -3.03 7.82
C LEU A 105 11.13 -3.66 7.90
N PRO A 106 11.62 -4.33 6.84
CA PRO A 106 13.02 -4.72 6.76
C PRO A 106 13.92 -3.47 6.69
N VAL A 107 15.15 -3.64 7.15
CA VAL A 107 16.12 -2.53 7.24
C VAL A 107 16.81 -2.31 5.89
N LEU A 108 17.00 -1.06 5.49
CA LEU A 108 17.77 -0.71 4.28
C LEU A 108 19.25 -1.07 4.46
N LEU A 109 19.86 -1.67 3.45
CA LEU A 109 21.28 -2.03 3.48
C LEU A 109 22.17 -0.80 3.73
N SER A 110 21.75 0.36 3.22
CA SER A 110 22.45 1.64 3.38
C SER A 110 22.58 2.11 4.84
N THR A 111 21.78 1.57 5.75
CA THR A 111 21.83 1.88 7.19
C THR A 111 22.71 0.93 8.00
N ILE A 112 23.11 -0.20 7.40
CA ILE A 112 23.97 -1.21 8.04
C ILE A 112 25.43 -0.74 8.04
N GLU A 113 26.23 -1.17 9.01
CA GLU A 113 27.66 -0.86 9.07
C GLU A 113 28.39 -1.29 7.78
N PRO A 114 29.21 -0.41 7.16
CA PRO A 114 29.90 -0.70 5.90
C PRO A 114 30.74 -1.98 5.90
N SER A 115 31.32 -2.36 7.04
CA SER A 115 32.11 -3.59 7.21
C SER A 115 31.28 -4.86 7.06
N VAL A 116 29.99 -4.82 7.42
CA VAL A 116 29.07 -5.96 7.41
C VAL A 116 28.33 -6.09 6.08
N ARG A 117 28.15 -4.99 5.31
CA ARG A 117 27.41 -5.01 4.03
C ARG A 117 27.91 -6.05 3.04
N PRO A 118 29.23 -6.22 2.78
CA PRO A 118 29.73 -7.22 1.84
C PRO A 118 29.34 -8.65 2.24
N LEU A 119 29.30 -8.93 3.55
CA LEU A 119 28.90 -10.23 4.08
C LEU A 119 27.42 -10.51 3.81
N LEU A 120 26.56 -9.48 3.84
CA LEU A 120 25.14 -9.62 3.56
C LEU A 120 24.84 -9.82 2.08
N THR A 121 25.68 -9.28 1.20
CA THR A 121 25.54 -9.39 -0.27
C THR A 121 26.29 -10.59 -0.87
N ASP A 122 27.02 -11.37 -0.06
CA ASP A 122 27.80 -12.52 -0.54
C ASP A 122 26.89 -13.53 -1.28
N PRO A 123 27.12 -13.79 -2.57
CA PRO A 123 26.32 -14.73 -3.36
C PRO A 123 26.23 -16.13 -2.75
N LEU A 124 27.28 -16.63 -2.09
CA LEU A 124 27.28 -17.96 -1.48
C LEU A 124 26.34 -18.00 -0.27
N ARG A 125 26.37 -16.95 0.56
CA ARG A 125 25.42 -16.80 1.66
C ARG A 125 24.00 -16.63 1.16
N LEU A 126 23.78 -15.77 0.16
CA LEU A 126 22.46 -15.57 -0.44
C LEU A 126 21.90 -16.87 -1.02
N LEU A 127 22.75 -17.68 -1.64
CA LEU A 127 22.38 -19.01 -2.11
C LEU A 127 22.01 -19.94 -0.95
N ARG A 128 22.78 -19.97 0.15
CA ARG A 128 22.45 -20.80 1.34
C ARG A 128 21.19 -20.34 2.06
N LEU A 129 20.99 -19.03 2.17
CA LEU A 129 19.79 -18.44 2.75
C LEU A 129 18.58 -18.73 1.84
N GLY A 130 18.79 -18.62 0.53
CA GLY A 130 17.89 -19.05 -0.53
C GLY A 130 17.51 -20.51 -0.39
N LEU A 131 18.46 -21.43 -0.31
CA LEU A 131 18.20 -22.88 -0.23
C LEU A 131 17.69 -23.33 1.14
N GLY A 132 18.11 -22.67 2.23
CA GLY A 132 17.77 -23.03 3.61
C GLY A 132 16.44 -22.45 4.11
N ILE A 133 16.04 -21.27 3.64
CA ILE A 133 14.72 -20.67 3.91
C ILE A 133 13.74 -21.01 2.77
N HIS A 134 14.23 -21.13 1.54
CA HIS A 134 13.44 -21.31 0.33
C HIS A 134 13.88 -22.55 -0.45
N HIS A 135 13.79 -23.73 0.17
CA HIS A 135 14.04 -25.00 -0.52
C HIS A 135 13.16 -25.17 -1.79
N ASN A 136 12.09 -24.37 -1.89
CA ASN A 136 11.53 -23.84 -3.14
C ASN A 136 11.23 -22.35 -2.90
N GLN A 137 11.65 -21.44 -3.78
CA GLN A 137 11.25 -20.02 -3.72
C GLN A 137 9.73 -19.93 -3.58
N TYR A 138 9.24 -19.22 -2.54
CA TYR A 138 7.80 -18.99 -2.37
C TYR A 138 7.26 -18.45 -3.68
N GLN A 139 6.39 -19.23 -4.33
CA GLN A 139 5.94 -18.86 -5.67
C GLN A 139 5.16 -17.54 -5.68
N HIS A 140 4.67 -17.10 -4.52
CA HIS A 140 3.84 -15.92 -4.34
C HIS A 140 4.58 -14.75 -3.67
N VAL A 141 5.91 -14.85 -3.41
CA VAL A 141 6.69 -13.75 -2.85
C VAL A 141 8.02 -13.57 -3.58
N HIS A 142 8.28 -12.34 -4.02
CA HIS A 142 9.54 -11.97 -4.63
C HIS A 142 10.66 -11.87 -3.58
N TYR A 143 11.87 -12.36 -3.88
CA TYR A 143 13.02 -12.23 -2.99
C TYR A 143 13.47 -10.75 -2.84
N PRO A 144 13.89 -10.27 -1.65
CA PRO A 144 14.37 -8.90 -1.49
C PRO A 144 15.60 -8.62 -2.37
N ASP A 145 15.71 -7.39 -2.87
CA ASP A 145 16.90 -6.96 -3.58
C ASP A 145 18.08 -6.82 -2.60
N PRO A 146 19.14 -7.64 -2.72
CA PRO A 146 20.23 -7.66 -1.76
C PRO A 146 21.05 -6.37 -1.77
N GLU A 147 20.99 -5.56 -2.84
CA GLU A 147 21.70 -4.28 -2.91
C GLU A 147 20.93 -3.15 -2.18
N LEU A 148 19.63 -3.32 -2.01
CA LEU A 148 18.74 -2.33 -1.39
C LEU A 148 18.44 -2.65 0.08
N VAL A 149 18.16 -3.91 0.40
CA VAL A 149 17.60 -4.35 1.68
C VAL A 149 18.61 -5.25 2.39
N CYS A 150 18.72 -5.10 3.72
CA CYS A 150 19.48 -6.02 4.55
C CYS A 150 18.93 -7.45 4.36
N THR A 151 19.83 -8.41 4.09
CA THR A 151 19.45 -9.81 3.85
C THR A 151 19.61 -10.68 5.09
N CYS A 152 19.74 -10.10 6.30
CA CYS A 152 19.70 -10.89 7.53
C CYS A 152 18.38 -11.68 7.63
N LEU A 153 18.37 -12.78 8.38
CA LEU A 153 17.22 -13.68 8.47
C LEU A 153 15.92 -12.92 8.80
N THR A 154 15.96 -12.06 9.81
CA THR A 154 14.85 -11.18 10.20
C THR A 154 14.32 -10.34 9.04
N CYS A 155 15.20 -9.63 8.33
CA CYS A 155 14.77 -8.74 7.23
C CYS A 155 14.20 -9.51 6.04
N VAL A 156 14.72 -10.70 5.74
CA VAL A 156 14.12 -11.57 4.71
C VAL A 156 12.74 -12.04 5.13
N LEU A 157 12.55 -12.46 6.39
CA LEU A 157 11.25 -12.89 6.90
C LEU A 157 10.23 -11.75 6.94
N THR A 158 10.63 -10.55 7.37
CA THR A 158 9.74 -9.38 7.39
C THR A 158 9.37 -8.93 5.99
N TRP A 159 10.31 -8.95 5.04
CA TRP A 159 10.01 -8.74 3.62
C TRP A 159 8.98 -9.76 3.11
N ASN A 160 9.20 -11.05 3.42
CA ASN A 160 8.31 -12.11 2.98
C ASN A 160 6.90 -11.92 3.54
N ASN A 161 6.79 -11.55 4.82
CA ASN A 161 5.51 -11.26 5.47
C ASN A 161 4.75 -10.10 4.80
N LEU A 162 5.44 -9.03 4.40
CA LEU A 162 4.81 -7.91 3.70
C LEU A 162 4.37 -8.29 2.28
N GLY A 163 5.18 -9.07 1.55
CA GLY A 163 4.82 -9.60 0.24
C GLY A 163 3.60 -10.52 0.29
N LEU A 164 3.57 -11.41 1.27
CA LEU A 164 2.47 -12.32 1.55
C LEU A 164 1.18 -11.57 1.89
N VAL A 165 1.24 -10.55 2.75
CA VAL A 165 0.07 -9.72 3.08
C VAL A 165 -0.58 -9.12 1.83
N LEU A 166 0.24 -8.65 0.89
CA LEU A 166 -0.25 -8.08 -0.36
C LEU A 166 -0.83 -9.16 -1.29
N ASP A 167 -0.20 -10.33 -1.35
CA ASP A 167 -0.73 -11.46 -2.13
C ASP A 167 -2.05 -11.98 -1.54
N PHE A 168 -2.12 -12.18 -0.23
CA PHE A 168 -3.33 -12.57 0.47
C PHE A 168 -4.48 -11.59 0.21
N ALA A 169 -4.19 -10.28 0.20
CA ALA A 169 -5.16 -9.24 -0.11
C ALA A 169 -5.65 -9.30 -1.57
N HIS A 170 -4.75 -9.57 -2.51
CA HIS A 170 -5.09 -9.74 -3.93
C HIS A 170 -6.14 -10.83 -4.13
N TRP A 171 -6.00 -11.95 -3.39
CA TRP A 171 -6.88 -13.11 -3.53
C TRP A 171 -8.15 -13.07 -2.67
N GLN A 172 -8.37 -12.05 -1.84
CA GLN A 172 -9.56 -11.99 -0.98
C GLN A 172 -10.89 -12.13 -1.75
N ASN A 173 -10.98 -11.59 -2.96
CA ASN A 173 -12.20 -11.72 -3.78
C ASN A 173 -12.46 -13.18 -4.20
N HIS A 174 -11.41 -13.96 -4.46
CA HIS A 174 -11.56 -15.39 -4.75
C HIS A 174 -12.02 -16.13 -3.49
N LEU A 175 -11.39 -15.84 -2.35
CA LEU A 175 -11.71 -16.47 -1.07
C LEU A 175 -13.16 -16.20 -0.62
N ASP A 176 -13.62 -14.96 -0.75
CA ASP A 176 -14.96 -14.56 -0.31
C ASP A 176 -16.06 -15.13 -1.22
N ASN A 177 -15.78 -15.25 -2.52
CA ASN A 177 -16.73 -15.82 -3.48
C ASN A 177 -16.63 -17.36 -3.58
N GLY A 178 -15.73 -18.00 -2.81
CA GLY A 178 -15.46 -19.44 -2.91
C GLY A 178 -14.92 -19.86 -4.29
N SER A 179 -14.35 -18.92 -5.05
CA SER A 179 -13.74 -19.20 -6.34
C SER A 179 -12.34 -19.76 -6.14
N PRO A 180 -11.92 -20.77 -6.92
CA PRO A 180 -10.58 -21.34 -6.80
C PRO A 180 -9.52 -20.28 -7.15
N ILE A 181 -8.42 -20.28 -6.41
CA ILE A 181 -7.22 -19.52 -6.76
C ILE A 181 -6.50 -20.26 -7.90
N PRO A 182 -6.06 -19.58 -8.97
CA PRO A 182 -5.30 -20.22 -10.04
C PRO A 182 -4.04 -20.92 -9.52
N SER A 183 -3.95 -22.23 -9.76
CA SER A 183 -2.78 -23.04 -9.42
C SER A 183 -1.61 -22.70 -10.33
N LEU A 184 -0.41 -22.64 -9.78
CA LEU A 184 0.82 -22.48 -10.56
C LEU A 184 1.36 -23.85 -10.99
N PRO A 185 1.72 -24.03 -12.27
CA PRO A 185 2.39 -25.23 -12.72
C PRO A 185 3.75 -25.37 -12.04
N GLU A 186 4.06 -26.57 -11.55
CA GLU A 186 5.35 -26.85 -10.90
C GLU A 186 6.53 -26.56 -11.83
N GLY A 187 7.57 -25.91 -11.27
CA GLY A 187 8.82 -25.63 -11.97
C GLY A 187 8.74 -24.61 -13.12
N ARG A 188 7.58 -23.99 -13.37
CA ARG A 188 7.40 -22.99 -14.43
C ARG A 188 7.08 -21.62 -13.85
N LYS A 189 7.81 -20.61 -14.34
CA LYS A 189 7.45 -19.22 -14.13
C LYS A 189 6.27 -18.88 -15.03
N VAL A 190 5.29 -18.17 -14.47
CA VAL A 190 4.10 -17.72 -15.20
C VAL A 190 4.04 -16.20 -15.16
N ASP A 191 3.91 -15.58 -16.32
CA ASP A 191 4.07 -14.13 -16.49
C ASP A 191 3.14 -13.32 -15.57
N TRP A 192 1.87 -13.71 -15.45
CA TRP A 192 0.92 -13.02 -14.57
C TRP A 192 1.37 -13.05 -13.10
N ASN A 193 2.01 -14.14 -12.67
CA ASN A 193 2.45 -14.31 -11.30
C ASN A 193 3.73 -13.52 -11.03
N GLU A 194 4.69 -13.55 -11.96
CA GLU A 194 5.89 -12.73 -11.90
C GLU A 194 5.54 -11.23 -11.84
N GLU A 195 4.57 -10.79 -12.66
CA GLU A 195 4.09 -9.41 -12.63
C GLU A 195 3.42 -9.05 -11.30
N LEU A 196 2.62 -9.98 -10.75
CA LEU A 196 1.94 -9.82 -9.47
C LEU A 196 2.94 -9.67 -8.31
N ILE A 197 3.89 -10.59 -8.17
CA ILE A 197 4.88 -10.54 -7.09
C ILE A 197 5.82 -9.34 -7.26
N ALA A 198 6.16 -8.95 -8.50
CA ALA A 198 6.93 -7.75 -8.77
C ALA A 198 6.16 -6.47 -8.36
N ARG A 199 4.83 -6.44 -8.57
CA ARG A 199 3.97 -5.35 -8.13
C ARG A 199 3.93 -5.24 -6.61
N HIS A 200 3.81 -6.36 -5.90
CA HIS A 200 3.89 -6.38 -4.44
C HIS A 200 5.25 -5.88 -3.95
N ALA A 201 6.35 -6.37 -4.54
CA ALA A 201 7.69 -5.90 -4.21
C ALA A 201 7.86 -4.38 -4.42
N ARG A 202 7.28 -3.80 -5.49
CA ARG A 202 7.30 -2.33 -5.70
C ARG A 202 6.60 -1.58 -4.58
N LEU A 203 5.47 -2.09 -4.06
CA LEU A 203 4.78 -1.47 -2.92
C LEU A 203 5.61 -1.55 -1.65
N VAL A 204 6.21 -2.72 -1.36
CA VAL A 204 7.10 -2.89 -0.21
C VAL A 204 8.29 -1.93 -0.30
N ARG A 205 8.93 -1.80 -1.46
CA ARG A 205 10.04 -0.84 -1.66
C ARG A 205 9.63 0.61 -1.38
N LYS A 206 8.42 1.04 -1.79
CA LYS A 206 7.91 2.38 -1.46
C LYS A 206 7.73 2.54 0.05
N ALA A 207 7.18 1.52 0.71
CA ALA A 207 6.98 1.52 2.16
C ALA A 207 8.29 1.64 2.95
N LEU A 208 9.44 1.20 2.41
CA LEU A 208 10.75 1.39 3.05
C LEU A 208 11.20 2.84 3.11
N GLY A 209 10.77 3.68 2.17
CA GLY A 209 11.14 5.10 2.11
C GLY A 209 10.04 6.05 2.56
N GLU A 210 8.78 5.60 2.57
CA GLU A 210 7.60 6.44 2.80
C GLU A 210 6.59 5.77 3.74
N SER A 211 6.41 6.33 4.95
CA SER A 211 5.52 5.75 5.98
C SER A 211 4.07 5.67 5.55
N LEU A 212 3.58 6.56 4.69
CA LEU A 212 2.21 6.50 4.18
C LEU A 212 1.96 5.25 3.33
N TRP A 213 2.96 4.80 2.57
CA TRP A 213 2.86 3.54 1.82
C TRP A 213 2.87 2.35 2.77
N TYR A 214 3.65 2.39 3.84
CA TYR A 214 3.61 1.36 4.87
C TYR A 214 2.23 1.30 5.55
N ALA A 215 1.68 2.45 5.96
CA ALA A 215 0.32 2.55 6.49
C ALA A 215 -0.71 1.95 5.53
N ARG A 216 -0.54 2.18 4.21
CA ARG A 216 -1.41 1.60 3.18
C ARG A 216 -1.32 0.07 3.10
N ILE A 217 -0.14 -0.53 3.26
CA ILE A 217 0.00 -1.99 3.34
C ILE A 217 -0.76 -2.53 4.58
N LEU A 218 -0.63 -1.86 5.72
CA LEU A 218 -1.33 -2.24 6.95
C LEU A 218 -2.85 -2.11 6.81
N GLU A 219 -3.35 -1.06 6.16
CA GLU A 219 -4.78 -0.90 5.85
C GLU A 219 -5.30 -2.05 4.96
N ILE A 220 -4.56 -2.38 3.90
CA ILE A 220 -4.88 -3.49 2.99
C ILE A 220 -4.97 -4.81 3.78
N HIS A 221 -4.03 -5.02 4.69
CA HIS A 221 -4.01 -6.22 5.52
C HIS A 221 -5.16 -6.28 6.50
N LEU A 222 -5.41 -5.18 7.21
CA LEU A 222 -6.53 -5.09 8.15
C LEU A 222 -7.86 -5.39 7.45
N SER A 223 -8.06 -4.88 6.23
CA SER A 223 -9.22 -5.21 5.41
C SER A 223 -9.31 -6.72 5.11
N SER A 224 -8.18 -7.36 4.80
CA SER A 224 -8.12 -8.80 4.53
C SER A 224 -8.42 -9.65 5.78
N ILE A 225 -7.93 -9.23 6.94
CA ILE A 225 -8.26 -9.84 8.24
C ILE A 225 -9.75 -9.72 8.53
N VAL A 226 -10.33 -8.52 8.42
CA VAL A 226 -11.76 -8.28 8.70
C VAL A 226 -12.64 -9.14 7.79
N ARG A 227 -12.34 -9.20 6.49
CA ARG A 227 -13.05 -10.04 5.52
C ARG A 227 -12.94 -11.52 5.87
N SER A 228 -11.74 -11.97 6.21
CA SER A 228 -11.50 -13.36 6.56
C SER A 228 -12.21 -13.77 7.86
N ILE A 229 -12.18 -12.95 8.92
CA ILE A 229 -12.93 -13.20 10.16
C ILE A 229 -14.43 -13.32 9.87
N ARG A 230 -15.01 -12.42 9.07
CA ARG A 230 -16.43 -12.50 8.68
C ARG A 230 -16.74 -13.82 7.96
N ARG A 231 -15.97 -14.15 6.92
CA ARG A 231 -16.11 -15.41 6.17
C ARG A 231 -16.02 -16.65 7.08
N HIS A 232 -15.06 -16.68 8.01
CA HIS A 232 -14.88 -17.81 8.91
C HIS A 232 -15.99 -17.92 9.96
N ARG A 233 -16.55 -16.80 10.44
CA ARG A 233 -17.69 -16.78 11.36
C ARG A 233 -18.99 -17.27 10.73
N GLU A 234 -19.21 -16.95 9.46
CA GLU A 234 -20.38 -17.42 8.71
C GLU A 234 -20.33 -18.93 8.42
N ASN A 235 -19.13 -19.52 8.41
CA ASN A 235 -18.93 -20.94 8.21
C ASN A 235 -19.28 -21.76 9.47
N LYS A 236 -20.55 -22.18 9.55
CA LYS A 236 -21.09 -23.03 10.64
C LYS A 236 -20.35 -24.37 10.87
N GLY A 237 -19.56 -24.82 9.89
CA GLY A 237 -18.76 -26.04 10.01
C GLY A 237 -17.46 -25.84 10.80
N ASN A 238 -16.97 -24.60 10.93
CA ASN A 238 -15.75 -24.30 11.66
C ASN A 238 -16.05 -24.09 13.16
N LYS A 239 -15.52 -24.97 14.00
CA LYS A 239 -15.68 -24.90 15.47
C LYS A 239 -14.43 -24.38 16.19
N ARG A 240 -13.45 -23.87 15.45
CA ARG A 240 -12.20 -23.34 16.03
C ARG A 240 -12.48 -22.06 16.83
N LYS A 241 -11.59 -21.72 17.76
CA LYS A 241 -11.65 -20.44 18.46
C LYS A 241 -11.34 -19.32 17.46
N HIS A 242 -12.33 -18.47 17.25
CA HIS A 242 -12.26 -17.34 16.33
C HIS A 242 -11.68 -16.09 17.00
N VAL A 243 -11.23 -15.16 16.17
CA VAL A 243 -10.88 -13.81 16.62
C VAL A 243 -12.16 -13.07 17.02
N ASP A 244 -12.12 -12.41 18.17
CA ASP A 244 -13.25 -11.63 18.64
C ASP A 244 -13.25 -10.20 18.05
N MET A 245 -14.07 -10.00 17.03
CA MET A 245 -14.30 -8.74 16.31
C MET A 245 -15.79 -8.44 16.25
N THR A 246 -16.22 -7.27 16.70
CA THR A 246 -17.60 -6.78 16.52
C THR A 246 -17.77 -6.08 15.17
N GLU A 247 -19.01 -5.77 14.78
CA GLU A 247 -19.25 -4.94 13.59
C GLU A 247 -18.73 -3.50 13.76
N GLU A 248 -18.74 -2.99 15.01
CA GLU A 248 -18.15 -1.70 15.37
C GLU A 248 -16.62 -1.72 15.23
N ASP A 249 -15.98 -2.81 15.67
CA ASP A 249 -14.53 -3.02 15.49
C ASP A 249 -14.18 -3.00 13.99
N ALA A 250 -14.95 -3.72 13.16
CA ALA A 250 -14.76 -3.75 11.72
C ALA A 250 -14.97 -2.36 11.06
N ALA A 251 -15.97 -1.60 11.52
CA ALA A 251 -16.27 -0.26 11.01
C ALA A 251 -15.23 0.80 11.44
N SER A 252 -14.59 0.62 12.62
CA SER A 252 -13.58 1.55 13.13
C SER A 252 -12.37 1.72 12.21
N GLY A 253 -12.05 0.68 11.42
CA GLY A 253 -10.86 0.64 10.59
C GLY A 253 -9.56 0.69 11.40
N THR A 254 -9.60 0.17 12.63
CA THR A 254 -8.44 0.04 13.53
C THR A 254 -8.17 -1.42 13.86
N ASP A 255 -6.94 -1.72 14.25
CA ASP A 255 -6.53 -3.08 14.62
C ASP A 255 -6.75 -3.43 16.10
N HIS A 256 -7.38 -2.55 16.88
CA HIS A 256 -7.51 -2.68 18.33
C HIS A 256 -8.14 -3.99 18.80
N PHE A 257 -9.09 -4.55 18.05
CA PHE A 257 -9.73 -5.83 18.39
C PHE A 257 -8.73 -7.00 18.41
N LEU A 258 -7.60 -6.89 17.72
CA LEU A 258 -6.52 -7.89 17.72
C LEU A 258 -5.73 -7.92 19.04
N SER A 259 -6.01 -7.02 19.98
CA SER A 259 -5.43 -7.04 21.34
C SER A 259 -6.04 -8.12 22.22
N LYS A 260 -7.27 -8.53 21.93
CA LYS A 260 -7.99 -9.58 22.66
C LYS A 260 -7.27 -10.92 22.50
N GLU A 261 -7.53 -11.84 23.42
CA GLU A 261 -7.03 -13.20 23.29
C GLU A 261 -7.59 -13.84 22.00
N GLY A 262 -6.71 -14.42 21.19
CA GLY A 262 -7.09 -15.02 19.91
C GLY A 262 -6.28 -16.29 19.60
N PRO A 263 -6.62 -16.97 18.51
CA PRO A 263 -5.82 -18.08 18.00
C PRO A 263 -4.38 -17.61 17.73
N VAL A 264 -3.41 -18.52 17.93
CA VAL A 264 -2.02 -18.25 17.60
C VAL A 264 -1.84 -18.45 16.10
N THR A 265 -1.36 -17.42 15.41
CA THR A 265 -1.02 -17.50 13.99
C THR A 265 0.50 -17.46 13.85
N LEU A 266 1.15 -18.59 14.11
CA LEU A 266 2.61 -18.68 14.03
C LEU A 266 3.09 -19.06 12.62
N GLU A 267 2.30 -19.79 11.86
CA GLU A 267 2.76 -20.43 10.63
C GLU A 267 2.62 -19.53 9.40
N PHE A 268 3.72 -19.46 8.64
CA PHE A 268 3.78 -18.76 7.35
C PHE A 268 3.06 -19.61 6.29
N PRO A 269 2.12 -19.04 5.51
CA PRO A 269 1.48 -19.69 4.38
C PRO A 269 2.47 -20.03 3.25
N PHE A 270 2.84 -21.30 3.07
CA PHE A 270 3.83 -21.70 2.06
C PHE A 270 3.25 -21.73 0.63
N ASN A 271 1.94 -21.92 0.51
CA ASN A 271 1.19 -21.91 -0.75
C ASN A 271 -0.10 -21.09 -0.61
N ARG A 272 -0.73 -20.77 -1.74
CA ARG A 272 -1.98 -19.98 -1.75
C ARG A 272 -3.20 -20.77 -1.27
N ASP A 273 -3.14 -22.11 -1.27
CA ASP A 273 -4.24 -22.94 -0.76
C ASP A 273 -4.40 -22.80 0.75
N GLU A 274 -3.31 -22.52 1.47
CA GLU A 274 -3.34 -22.23 2.90
C GLU A 274 -4.12 -20.94 3.23
N TYR A 275 -4.36 -20.04 2.26
CA TYR A 275 -5.12 -18.81 2.48
C TYR A 275 -6.57 -19.07 2.90
N TYR A 276 -7.16 -20.20 2.48
CA TYR A 276 -8.52 -20.58 2.90
C TYR A 276 -8.62 -20.86 4.41
N MET A 277 -7.49 -21.16 5.06
CA MET A 277 -7.41 -21.46 6.49
C MET A 277 -7.02 -20.25 7.34
N LEU A 278 -6.66 -19.13 6.71
CA LEU A 278 -6.22 -17.92 7.39
C LEU A 278 -7.40 -17.05 7.81
N GLU A 279 -7.67 -17.06 9.11
CA GLU A 279 -8.63 -16.14 9.71
C GLU A 279 -8.00 -14.76 9.98
N ALA A 280 -6.85 -14.74 10.66
CA ALA A 280 -6.07 -13.53 10.89
C ALA A 280 -4.59 -13.87 10.81
N TYR A 281 -3.89 -13.42 9.77
CA TYR A 281 -2.45 -13.57 9.65
C TYR A 281 -1.73 -12.47 10.43
N VAL A 282 -1.13 -12.83 11.57
CA VAL A 282 -0.48 -11.91 12.50
C VAL A 282 0.77 -12.59 13.05
N PRO A 283 1.80 -12.75 12.21
CA PRO A 283 3.02 -13.46 12.58
C PRO A 283 3.77 -12.69 13.66
N ASN A 284 4.82 -13.31 14.19
CA ASN A 284 5.74 -12.68 15.14
C ASN A 284 5.12 -12.29 16.48
N ARG A 285 3.96 -12.87 16.81
CA ARG A 285 3.36 -12.74 18.14
C ARG A 285 2.77 -14.05 18.64
N TRP A 286 2.72 -14.20 19.95
CA TRP A 286 2.08 -15.33 20.61
C TRP A 286 1.46 -14.90 21.93
N TRP A 287 0.40 -15.60 22.35
CA TRP A 287 -0.32 -15.29 23.58
C TRP A 287 0.33 -16.03 24.77
N LYS A 288 0.88 -15.29 25.72
CA LYS A 288 1.43 -15.88 26.95
C LYS A 288 0.35 -15.94 28.02
N ARG A 289 -0.20 -17.14 28.24
CA ARG A 289 -1.30 -17.38 29.19
C ARG A 289 -0.98 -16.95 30.63
N SER A 290 0.27 -17.08 31.08
CA SER A 290 0.64 -16.69 32.45
C SER A 290 0.52 -15.19 32.70
N ASP A 291 0.76 -14.38 31.66
CA ASP A 291 0.85 -12.93 31.76
C ASP A 291 -0.36 -12.24 31.11
N GLN A 292 -1.29 -13.02 30.54
CA GLN A 292 -2.48 -12.54 29.82
C GLN A 292 -2.16 -11.43 28.82
N ARG A 293 -1.05 -11.58 28.08
CA ARG A 293 -0.59 -10.58 27.11
C ARG A 293 0.04 -11.20 25.87
N TRP A 294 -0.01 -10.44 24.78
CA TRP A 294 0.73 -10.72 23.56
C TRP A 294 2.22 -10.43 23.74
N TYR A 295 3.05 -11.40 23.38
CA TYR A 295 4.50 -11.25 23.25
C TYR A 295 4.85 -11.15 21.78
N TYR A 296 5.84 -10.32 21.45
CA TYR A 296 6.30 -10.07 20.09
C TYR A 296 7.75 -10.54 19.95
N THR A 297 8.05 -11.31 18.90
CA THR A 297 9.29 -12.10 18.82
C THR A 297 10.44 -11.41 18.07
N LEU A 298 10.17 -10.36 17.30
CA LEU A 298 11.19 -9.74 16.44
C LEU A 298 12.01 -8.63 17.13
N THR A 299 11.67 -8.22 18.35
CA THR A 299 12.39 -7.15 19.04
C THR A 299 13.84 -7.57 19.32
N GLY A 300 14.81 -6.86 18.74
CA GLY A 300 16.24 -7.13 18.90
C GLY A 300 16.80 -8.28 18.03
N GLN A 301 15.96 -8.92 17.21
CA GLN A 301 16.38 -10.08 16.43
C GLN A 301 17.25 -9.68 15.22
N HIS A 302 17.04 -8.48 14.67
CA HIS A 302 17.86 -7.95 13.59
C HIS A 302 19.34 -7.85 14.00
N GLU A 303 19.62 -7.25 15.15
CA GLU A 303 20.96 -7.07 15.68
C GLU A 303 21.61 -8.43 16.01
N ALA A 304 20.84 -9.35 16.57
CA ALA A 304 21.29 -10.71 16.86
C ALA A 304 21.68 -11.47 15.57
N ASP A 305 20.88 -11.32 14.51
CA ASP A 305 21.14 -11.94 13.21
C ASP A 305 22.39 -11.34 12.55
N LEU A 306 22.58 -10.01 12.61
CA LEU A 306 23.80 -9.37 12.12
C LEU A 306 25.04 -9.90 12.85
N ALA A 307 24.99 -10.00 14.18
CA ALA A 307 26.08 -10.57 14.98
C ALA A 307 26.35 -12.04 14.62
N MET A 308 25.33 -12.80 14.22
CA MET A 308 25.49 -14.16 13.71
C MET A 308 26.18 -14.19 12.34
N VAL A 309 25.81 -13.30 11.42
CA VAL A 309 26.47 -13.17 10.11
C VAL A 309 27.96 -12.90 10.26
N VAL A 310 28.32 -11.94 11.13
CA VAL A 310 29.74 -11.61 11.38
C VAL A 310 30.48 -12.82 11.97
N ARG A 311 29.90 -13.49 12.97
CA ARG A 311 30.53 -14.67 13.59
C ARG A 311 30.80 -15.79 12.60
N TRP A 312 29.87 -16.07 11.69
CA TRP A 312 30.04 -17.13 10.69
C TRP A 312 31.00 -16.78 9.56
N ALA A 313 31.25 -15.49 9.30
CA ALA A 313 32.25 -15.06 8.32
C ALA A 313 33.69 -15.20 8.82
N HIS A 314 33.89 -15.33 10.14
CA HIS A 314 35.20 -15.50 10.78
C HIS A 314 35.54 -16.96 11.13
N LEU A 315 34.65 -17.92 10.80
CA LEU A 315 34.87 -19.36 10.95
C LEU A 315 35.27 -19.99 9.61
#